data_AF-A0A804N0Z8-F1
#
_entry.id   AF-A0A804N0Z8-F1
#
_cell.length_a   1.000
_cell.length_b   1.000
_cell.length_c   1.000
_cell.angle_alpha   90.00
_cell.angle_beta   90.00
_cell.angle_gamma   90.00
#
_symmetry.space_group_name_H-M   'P 1'
#
loop_
_entity.id
_entity.type
_entity.pdbx_description
1 polymer ?
#
loop_
_entity_poly.entity_id
_entity_poly.type
_entity_poly.pdbx_seq_one_letter_code
_entity_poly.pdbx_strand_id
1 'polypeptide(L)'
;MAASTSRTSPGNHKVLLAALLGIAAAASFLPGSSACTSLVAQTCGRTSNQRLCVSLLESSNQSRSATTVRELAIIGLKAARRSALRARLHSCNALYLDCLRAAASALARVTYMPAYDNRVADAVSSLRVFPEKCQGLFDAQGIASPLEKVNRVTEEKLGIASEIVHLLR
;
A
#
# COMPACT_ATOMS: atom_id res chain seq x y z
N MET A 1 7.25 -1.68 30.98
CA MET A 1 8.39 -1.41 30.08
C MET A 1 7.84 -0.74 28.82
N ALA A 2 8.31 0.47 28.54
CA ALA A 2 7.79 1.36 27.51
C ALA A 2 8.33 0.98 26.12
N ALA A 3 7.44 0.86 25.14
CA ALA A 3 7.81 0.81 23.73
C ALA A 3 7.05 1.93 23.00
N SER A 4 7.65 3.11 22.99
CA SER A 4 7.26 4.25 22.18
C SER A 4 7.47 3.89 20.70
N THR A 5 6.41 3.61 19.97
CA THR A 5 6.46 3.55 18.50
C THR A 5 5.91 4.86 17.95
N SER A 6 6.83 5.62 17.36
CA SER A 6 6.59 6.88 16.67
C SER A 6 5.57 6.70 15.55
N ARG A 7 4.45 7.43 15.63
CA ARG A 7 3.50 7.62 14.53
C ARG A 7 4.18 8.44 13.43
N THR A 8 4.54 7.82 12.32
CA THR A 8 4.82 8.53 11.08
C THR A 8 3.51 9.01 10.48
N SER A 9 3.39 10.33 10.40
CA SER A 9 2.19 11.09 10.02
C SER A 9 1.76 10.85 8.55
N PRO A 10 0.46 10.63 8.27
CA PRO A 10 -0.08 10.54 6.92
C PRO A 10 -0.29 11.95 6.34
N GLY A 11 0.82 12.65 6.01
CA GLY A 11 0.79 14.05 5.55
C GLY A 11 1.20 14.29 4.09
N ASN A 12 1.85 13.33 3.43
CA ASN A 12 2.64 13.61 2.22
C ASN A 12 1.87 13.59 0.89
N HIS A 13 0.60 13.19 0.87
CA HIS A 13 -0.17 13.11 -0.39
C HIS A 13 -0.60 14.49 -0.90
N LYS A 14 -0.90 15.42 0.02
CA LYS A 14 -1.33 16.78 -0.31
C LYS A 14 -0.18 17.62 -0.87
N VAL A 15 1.03 17.42 -0.37
CA VAL A 15 2.25 18.08 -0.86
C VAL A 15 2.58 17.63 -2.29
N LEU A 16 2.38 16.34 -2.58
CA LEU A 16 2.63 15.77 -3.90
C LEU A 16 1.61 16.26 -4.95
N LEU A 17 0.35 16.41 -4.56
CA LEU A 17 -0.71 17.01 -5.39
C LEU A 17 -0.51 18.52 -5.61
N ALA A 18 -0.10 19.26 -4.58
CA ALA A 18 0.18 20.69 -4.69
C ALA A 18 1.39 20.97 -5.60
N ALA A 19 2.43 20.14 -5.54
CA ALA A 19 3.59 20.26 -6.42
C ALA A 19 3.25 19.98 -7.90
N LEU A 20 2.27 19.11 -8.17
CA LEU A 20 1.82 18.79 -9.54
C LEU A 20 0.93 19.88 -10.15
N LEU A 21 0.15 20.60 -9.34
CA LEU A 21 -0.74 21.67 -9.82
C LEU A 21 -0.01 22.97 -10.19
N GLY A 22 1.14 23.26 -9.58
CA GLY A 22 1.92 24.49 -9.86
C GLY A 22 2.61 24.52 -11.23
N ILE A 23 2.79 23.39 -11.89
CA ILE A 23 3.63 23.29 -13.11
C ILE A 23 2.85 23.62 -14.39
N ALA A 24 1.50 23.56 -14.36
CA ALA A 24 0.68 23.75 -15.56
C ALA A 24 0.55 25.22 -16.02
N ALA A 25 0.90 26.20 -15.18
CA ALA A 25 0.61 27.62 -15.45
C ALA A 25 1.75 28.42 -16.11
N ALA A 26 2.97 27.88 -16.22
CA ALA A 26 4.16 28.68 -16.61
C ALA A 26 4.80 28.32 -17.97
N ALA A 27 4.24 27.38 -18.73
CA ALA A 27 4.89 26.84 -19.94
C ALA A 27 4.51 27.56 -21.26
N SER A 28 3.81 28.68 -21.21
CA SER A 28 3.19 29.30 -22.39
C SER A 28 4.14 30.07 -23.31
N PHE A 29 5.43 30.23 -22.98
CA PHE A 29 6.32 31.07 -23.80
C PHE A 29 7.75 30.52 -23.88
N LEU A 30 8.25 30.44 -25.12
CA LEU A 30 9.65 30.44 -25.60
C LEU A 30 10.14 29.16 -26.31
N PRO A 31 10.21 29.18 -27.66
CA PRO A 31 11.12 28.38 -28.45
C PRO A 31 12.49 29.08 -28.49
N GLY A 32 13.55 28.43 -28.02
CA GLY A 32 14.91 28.95 -28.03
C GLY A 32 15.94 27.83 -28.22
N SER A 33 16.54 27.80 -29.40
CA SER A 33 17.61 26.88 -29.83
C SER A 33 18.89 27.05 -29.01
N SER A 34 19.43 25.96 -28.44
CA SER A 34 20.88 25.73 -28.24
C SER A 34 21.14 24.38 -27.56
N ALA A 35 21.93 23.52 -28.24
CA ALA A 35 22.37 22.17 -27.85
C ALA A 35 21.26 21.12 -27.62
N CYS A 36 21.45 19.89 -28.13
CA CYS A 36 20.51 18.76 -28.06
C CYS A 36 20.31 18.25 -26.62
N THR A 37 19.89 19.11 -25.71
CA THR A 37 19.32 18.70 -24.45
C THR A 37 17.99 18.03 -24.79
N SER A 38 17.85 16.77 -24.37
CA SER A 38 16.61 16.05 -24.58
C SER A 38 15.45 16.89 -24.00
N LEU A 39 14.29 16.88 -24.67
CA LEU A 39 13.10 17.58 -24.19
C LEU A 39 12.81 17.25 -22.71
N VAL A 40 13.13 16.02 -22.30
CA VAL A 40 13.13 15.55 -20.91
C VAL A 40 14.06 16.36 -20.02
N ALA A 41 15.34 16.52 -20.36
CA ALA A 41 16.30 17.28 -19.57
C ALA A 41 15.90 18.76 -19.45
N GLN A 42 15.46 19.37 -20.55
CA GLN A 42 14.98 20.76 -20.57
C GLN A 42 13.76 20.94 -19.67
N THR A 43 12.79 20.03 -19.77
CA THR A 43 11.56 20.07 -18.96
C THR A 43 11.86 19.82 -17.48
N CYS A 44 12.68 18.81 -17.18
CA CYS A 44 13.02 18.46 -15.79
C CYS A 44 13.91 19.49 -15.10
N GLY A 45 14.75 20.21 -15.84
CA GLY A 45 15.54 21.34 -15.31
C GLY A 45 14.68 22.50 -14.79
N ARG A 46 13.40 22.57 -15.18
CA ARG A 46 12.43 23.56 -14.68
C ARG A 46 11.58 23.06 -13.50
N THR A 47 11.82 21.84 -13.01
CA THR A 47 11.07 21.27 -11.89
C THR A 47 11.80 21.50 -10.57
N SER A 48 11.08 21.53 -9.45
CA SER A 48 11.68 21.61 -8.11
C SER A 48 12.55 20.41 -7.75
N ASN A 49 12.39 19.29 -8.46
CA ASN A 49 13.18 18.07 -8.26
C ASN A 49 13.55 17.42 -9.60
N GLN A 50 14.61 17.94 -10.20
CA GLN A 50 15.12 17.47 -11.49
C GLN A 50 15.39 15.95 -11.50
N ARG A 51 16.01 15.41 -10.44
CA ARG A 51 16.33 13.97 -10.34
C ARG A 51 15.07 13.10 -10.34
N LEU A 52 14.05 13.50 -9.58
CA LEU A 52 12.77 12.78 -9.54
C LEU A 52 12.00 12.89 -10.86
N CYS A 53 12.04 14.04 -11.51
CA CYS A 53 11.42 14.22 -12.82
C CYS A 53 12.05 13.31 -13.87
N VAL A 54 13.38 13.27 -13.92
CA VAL A 54 14.12 12.42 -14.87
C VAL A 54 13.81 10.95 -14.59
N SER A 55 13.89 10.48 -13.33
CA SER A 55 13.59 9.09 -13.01
C SER A 55 12.14 8.69 -13.31
N LEU A 56 11.18 9.61 -13.08
CA LEU A 56 9.78 9.39 -13.39
C LEU A 56 9.56 9.21 -14.90
N LEU A 57 10.16 10.06 -15.73
CA LEU A 57 10.02 10.01 -17.18
C LEU A 57 10.82 8.87 -17.81
N GLU A 58 12.01 8.58 -17.31
CA GLU A 58 12.83 7.45 -17.76
C GLU A 58 12.18 6.09 -17.46
N SER A 59 11.37 6.01 -16.40
CA SER A 59 10.57 4.80 -16.10
C SER A 59 9.52 4.47 -17.17
N SER A 60 9.30 5.37 -18.13
CA SER A 60 8.36 5.22 -19.23
C SER A 60 9.09 5.23 -20.57
N ASN A 61 9.07 4.11 -21.30
CA ASN A 61 9.66 4.03 -22.66
C ASN A 61 9.11 5.08 -23.63
N GLN A 62 7.92 5.63 -23.35
CA GLN A 62 7.26 6.67 -24.15
C GLN A 62 7.89 8.06 -24.02
N SER A 63 8.69 8.34 -22.99
CA SER A 63 9.28 9.69 -22.80
C SER A 63 10.27 10.05 -23.91
N ARG A 64 10.90 9.05 -24.53
CA ARG A 64 11.85 9.22 -25.64
C ARG A 64 11.18 9.63 -26.96
N SER A 65 9.90 9.33 -27.13
CA SER A 65 9.12 9.67 -28.34
C SER A 65 8.31 10.95 -28.20
N ALA A 66 8.34 11.60 -27.03
CA ALA A 66 7.58 12.82 -26.80
C ALA A 66 8.22 14.00 -27.55
N THR A 67 7.44 14.67 -28.38
CA THR A 67 7.84 15.83 -29.17
C THR A 67 7.41 17.14 -28.53
N THR A 68 6.47 17.09 -27.58
CA THR A 68 5.94 18.26 -26.88
C THR A 68 5.97 18.10 -25.36
N VAL A 69 6.04 19.24 -24.66
CA VAL A 69 5.94 19.28 -23.18
C VAL A 69 4.58 18.74 -22.71
N ARG A 70 3.51 18.93 -23.50
CA ARG A 70 2.18 18.38 -23.21
C ARG A 70 2.16 16.85 -23.22
N GLU A 71 2.82 16.22 -24.21
CA GLU A 71 2.99 14.77 -24.26
C GLU A 71 3.81 14.27 -23.06
N LEU A 72 4.92 14.96 -22.74
CA LEU A 72 5.72 14.63 -21.56
C LEU A 72 4.91 14.74 -20.25
N ALA A 73 4.06 15.76 -20.11
CA ALA A 73 3.20 15.92 -18.95
C ALA A 73 2.20 14.75 -18.81
N ILE A 74 1.58 14.32 -19.91
CA ILE A 74 0.69 13.15 -19.92
C ILE A 74 1.46 11.87 -19.56
N ILE A 75 2.66 11.70 -20.10
CA ILE A 75 3.53 10.55 -19.79
C ILE A 75 3.94 10.55 -18.33
N GLY A 76 4.33 11.70 -17.79
CA GLY A 76 4.67 11.90 -16.38
C GLY A 76 3.50 11.59 -15.46
N LEU A 77 2.29 12.05 -15.79
CA LEU A 77 1.07 11.74 -15.03
C LEU A 77 0.76 10.23 -15.04
N LYS A 78 0.88 9.57 -16.20
CA LYS A 78 0.72 8.11 -16.31
C LYS A 78 1.78 7.37 -15.50
N ALA A 79 3.04 7.81 -15.54
CA ALA A 79 4.12 7.23 -14.75
C ALA A 79 3.89 7.41 -13.24
N ALA A 80 3.44 8.59 -12.82
CA ALA A 80 3.10 8.89 -11.43
C ALA A 80 1.94 8.01 -10.93
N ARG A 81 0.87 7.88 -11.73
CA ARG A 81 -0.26 6.98 -11.42
C ARG A 81 0.21 5.53 -11.27
N ARG A 82 1.04 5.03 -12.18
CA ARG A 82 1.60 3.66 -12.09
C ARG A 82 2.47 3.49 -10.85
N SER A 83 3.32 4.47 -10.54
CA SER A 83 4.18 4.45 -9.36
C SER A 83 3.35 4.40 -8.08
N ALA A 84 2.34 5.27 -7.95
CA ALA A 84 1.42 5.28 -6.82
C ALA A 84 0.65 3.96 -6.68
N LEU A 85 0.17 3.39 -7.79
CA LEU A 85 -0.50 2.10 -7.78
C LEU A 85 0.44 0.97 -7.34
N ARG A 86 1.68 0.92 -7.85
CA ARG A 86 2.67 -0.07 -7.44
C ARG A 86 3.00 0.04 -5.95
N ALA A 87 3.18 1.27 -5.44
CA ALA A 87 3.40 1.50 -4.02
C ALA A 87 2.22 0.98 -3.18
N ARG A 88 0.98 1.28 -3.60
CA ARG A 88 -0.22 0.77 -2.91
C ARG A 88 -0.33 -0.75 -2.97
N LEU A 89 -0.08 -1.36 -4.12
CA LEU A 89 -0.07 -2.82 -4.27
C LEU A 89 1.02 -3.47 -3.42
N HIS A 90 2.21 -2.85 -3.34
CA HIS A 90 3.29 -3.33 -2.49
C HIS A 90 2.89 -3.31 -1.01
N SER A 91 2.27 -2.21 -0.55
CA SER A 91 1.71 -2.12 0.79
C SER A 91 0.63 -3.19 1.02
N CYS A 92 -0.34 -3.34 0.11
CA CYS A 92 -1.37 -4.38 0.23
C CYS A 92 -0.77 -5.79 0.32
N ASN A 93 0.24 -6.10 -0.49
CA ASN A 93 0.90 -7.40 -0.49
C ASN A 93 1.63 -7.65 0.84
N ALA A 94 2.29 -6.64 1.40
CA ALA A 94 2.94 -6.74 2.71
C ALA A 94 1.92 -7.04 3.82
N LEU A 95 0.80 -6.29 3.87
CA LEU A 95 -0.27 -6.54 4.84
C LEU A 95 -0.88 -7.93 4.68
N TYR A 96 -1.08 -8.37 3.44
CA TYR A 96 -1.61 -9.69 3.14
C TYR A 96 -0.67 -10.81 3.61
N LEU A 97 0.64 -10.68 3.38
CA LEU A 97 1.63 -11.64 3.87
C LEU A 97 1.72 -11.65 5.41
N ASP A 98 1.64 -10.49 6.06
CA ASP A 98 1.63 -10.41 7.52
C ASP A 98 0.37 -11.05 8.11
N CYS A 99 -0.77 -10.86 7.44
CA CYS A 99 -2.01 -11.54 7.75
C CYS A 99 -1.86 -13.07 7.60
N LEU A 100 -1.36 -13.57 6.47
CA LEU A 100 -1.14 -15.01 6.26
C LEU A 100 -0.19 -15.63 7.28
N ARG A 101 0.88 -14.91 7.66
CA ARG A 101 1.84 -15.38 8.68
C ARG A 101 1.17 -15.49 10.06
N ALA A 102 0.31 -14.54 10.41
CA ALA A 102 -0.47 -14.61 11.64
C ALA A 102 -1.47 -15.78 11.60
N ALA A 103 -2.14 -16.00 10.46
CA ALA A 103 -3.05 -17.13 10.26
C ALA A 103 -2.34 -18.47 10.45
N ALA A 104 -1.21 -18.67 9.78
CA ALA A 104 -0.42 -19.89 9.86
C ALA A 104 0.05 -20.16 11.30
N SER A 105 0.45 -19.10 12.02
CA SER A 105 0.88 -19.19 13.41
C SER A 105 -0.28 -19.59 14.34
N ALA A 106 -1.48 -19.04 14.12
CA ALA A 106 -2.67 -19.39 14.89
C ALA A 106 -3.17 -20.81 14.57
N LEU A 107 -3.17 -21.22 13.30
CA LEU A 107 -3.53 -22.56 12.86
C LEU A 107 -2.56 -23.62 13.40
N ALA A 108 -1.26 -23.33 13.46
CA ALA A 108 -0.28 -24.24 14.04
C ALA A 108 -0.59 -24.57 15.51
N ARG A 109 -1.08 -23.60 16.29
CA ARG A 109 -1.47 -23.83 17.70
C ARG A 109 -2.60 -24.84 17.84
N VAL A 110 -3.50 -24.92 16.86
CA VAL A 110 -4.65 -25.84 16.90
C VAL A 110 -4.32 -27.17 16.22
N THR A 111 -3.56 -27.14 15.13
CA THR A 111 -3.21 -28.35 14.36
C THR A 111 -2.41 -29.36 15.19
N TYR A 112 -1.53 -28.89 16.07
CA TYR A 112 -0.71 -29.75 16.93
C TYR A 112 -1.29 -29.91 18.35
N MET A 113 -2.54 -29.50 18.57
CA MET A 113 -3.19 -29.61 19.88
C MET A 113 -3.70 -31.04 20.13
N PRO A 114 -3.35 -31.67 21.26
CA PRO A 114 -3.97 -32.92 21.68
C PRO A 114 -5.49 -32.79 21.81
N ALA A 115 -6.24 -33.85 21.48
CA ALA A 115 -7.71 -33.83 21.48
C ALA A 115 -8.35 -33.46 22.83
N TYR A 116 -7.65 -33.72 23.94
CA TYR A 116 -8.10 -33.47 25.32
C TYR A 116 -7.28 -32.39 26.01
N ASP A 117 -6.77 -31.42 25.24
CA ASP A 117 -5.98 -30.33 25.81
C ASP A 117 -6.90 -29.27 26.44
N ASN A 118 -6.69 -29.01 27.73
CA ASN A 118 -7.40 -27.97 28.48
C ASN A 118 -7.16 -26.55 27.93
N ARG A 119 -6.18 -26.36 27.03
CA ARG A 119 -5.88 -25.11 26.34
C ARG A 119 -6.74 -24.85 25.10
N VAL A 120 -7.77 -25.67 24.85
CA VAL A 120 -8.68 -25.49 23.70
C VAL A 120 -9.33 -24.10 23.68
N ALA A 121 -9.69 -23.54 24.85
CA ALA A 121 -10.23 -22.19 24.97
C ALA A 121 -9.21 -21.11 24.56
N ASP A 122 -7.94 -21.28 24.94
CA ASP A 122 -6.85 -20.37 24.57
C ASP A 122 -6.53 -20.46 23.07
N ALA A 123 -6.66 -21.65 22.48
CA ALA A 123 -6.51 -21.87 21.04
C ALA A 123 -7.61 -21.15 20.24
N VAL A 124 -8.88 -21.33 20.62
CA VAL A 124 -10.00 -20.63 19.97
C VAL A 124 -9.84 -19.11 20.11
N SER A 125 -9.48 -18.63 21.30
CA SER A 125 -9.21 -17.20 21.53
C SER A 125 -8.05 -16.69 20.66
N SER A 126 -6.97 -17.48 20.54
CA SER A 126 -5.84 -17.15 19.67
C SER A 126 -6.23 -17.08 18.19
N LEU A 127 -7.16 -17.94 17.75
CA LEU A 127 -7.66 -17.92 16.37
C LEU A 127 -8.55 -16.70 16.08
N ARG A 128 -9.30 -16.18 17.06
CA ARG A 128 -10.14 -14.97 16.89
C ARG A 128 -9.32 -13.68 16.72
N VAL A 129 -8.11 -13.64 17.26
CA VAL A 129 -7.22 -12.48 17.06
C VAL A 129 -6.81 -12.33 15.58
N PHE A 130 -6.84 -13.42 14.79
CA PHE A 130 -6.38 -13.39 13.41
C PHE A 130 -7.29 -12.54 12.48
N PRO A 131 -8.61 -12.78 12.36
CA PRO A 131 -9.47 -12.00 11.48
C PRO A 131 -9.50 -10.52 11.88
N GLU A 132 -9.55 -10.23 13.18
CA GLU A 132 -9.50 -8.86 13.72
C GLU A 132 -8.20 -8.15 13.32
N LYS A 133 -7.04 -8.80 13.54
CA LYS A 133 -5.74 -8.22 13.20
C LYS A 133 -5.61 -7.97 11.70
N CYS A 134 -6.05 -8.92 10.87
CA CYS A 134 -6.01 -8.76 9.42
C CYS A 134 -6.89 -7.60 8.96
N GLN A 135 -8.13 -7.52 9.46
CA GLN A 135 -9.03 -6.44 9.13
C GLN A 135 -8.46 -5.08 9.56
N GLY A 136 -7.96 -4.98 10.79
CA GLY A 136 -7.35 -3.76 11.33
C GLY A 136 -6.15 -3.26 10.52
N LEU A 137 -5.37 -4.16 9.91
CA LEU A 137 -4.26 -3.80 9.02
C LEU A 137 -4.73 -3.09 7.74
N PHE A 138 -5.83 -3.55 7.14
CA PHE A 138 -6.41 -2.90 5.95
C PHE A 138 -7.12 -1.59 6.32
N ASP A 139 -7.86 -1.57 7.43
CA ASP A 139 -8.56 -0.39 7.92
C ASP A 139 -7.59 0.74 8.26
N ALA A 140 -6.46 0.43 8.90
CA ALA A 140 -5.41 1.40 9.22
C ALA A 140 -4.81 2.07 7.97
N GLN A 141 -4.94 1.44 6.80
CA GLN A 141 -4.48 1.98 5.51
C GLN A 141 -5.63 2.62 4.70
N GLY A 142 -6.86 2.58 5.20
CA GLY A 142 -8.06 3.04 4.46
C GLY A 142 -8.26 2.25 3.17
N ILE A 143 -7.95 0.94 3.18
CA ILE A 143 -8.08 0.05 2.04
C ILE A 143 -9.21 -0.94 2.34
N ALA A 144 -10.13 -1.13 1.40
CA ALA A 144 -11.12 -2.20 1.52
C ALA A 144 -10.41 -3.56 1.61
N SER A 145 -10.69 -4.32 2.68
CA SER A 145 -10.07 -5.62 2.92
C SER A 145 -10.57 -6.63 1.89
N PRO A 146 -9.69 -7.25 1.07
CA PRO A 146 -10.10 -8.35 0.20
C PRO A 146 -10.50 -9.61 1.01
N LEU A 147 -10.24 -9.60 2.32
CA LEU A 147 -10.53 -10.71 3.23
C LEU A 147 -11.80 -10.50 4.05
N GLU A 148 -12.53 -9.40 3.89
CA GLU A 148 -13.70 -9.07 4.72
C GLU A 148 -14.69 -10.24 4.84
N LYS A 149 -15.09 -10.84 3.71
CA LYS A 149 -16.01 -11.98 3.70
C LYS A 149 -15.42 -13.21 4.39
N VAL A 150 -14.13 -13.48 4.20
CA VAL A 150 -13.43 -14.63 4.80
C VAL A 150 -13.29 -14.44 6.31
N ASN A 151 -12.93 -13.22 6.74
CA ASN A 151 -12.81 -12.83 8.13
C ASN A 151 -14.15 -13.00 8.84
N ARG A 152 -15.25 -12.49 8.26
CA ARG A 152 -16.59 -12.62 8.83
C ARG A 152 -17.01 -14.09 9.03
N VAL A 153 -16.87 -14.91 7.99
CA VAL A 153 -17.21 -16.35 8.07
C VAL A 153 -16.31 -17.08 9.08
N THR A 154 -15.04 -16.67 9.20
CA THR A 154 -14.11 -17.25 10.18
C THR A 154 -14.51 -16.88 11.61
N GLU A 155 -14.86 -15.61 11.85
CA GLU A 155 -15.40 -15.15 13.14
C GLU A 155 -16.67 -15.90 13.53
N GLU A 156 -17.62 -16.08 12.60
CA GLU A 156 -18.83 -16.87 12.85
C GLU A 156 -18.50 -18.32 13.28
N LYS A 157 -17.56 -18.98 12.59
CA LYS A 157 -17.12 -20.35 12.93
C LYS A 157 -16.41 -20.42 14.27
N LEU A 158 -15.56 -19.43 14.59
CA LEU A 158 -14.89 -19.34 15.89
C LEU A 158 -15.85 -18.91 17.01
N GLY A 159 -16.94 -18.24 16.66
CA GLY A 159 -18.16 -18.05 17.44
C GLY A 159 -18.63 -19.38 18.02
N ILE A 160 -19.08 -20.25 17.10
CA ILE A 160 -19.61 -21.58 17.38
C ILE A 160 -18.58 -22.45 18.12
N ALA A 161 -17.30 -22.45 17.69
CA ALA A 161 -16.26 -23.22 18.36
C ALA A 161 -16.07 -22.81 19.83
N SER A 162 -16.14 -21.51 20.13
CA SER A 162 -16.05 -21.01 21.51
C SER A 162 -17.27 -21.44 22.34
N GLU A 163 -18.46 -21.42 21.75
CA GLU A 163 -19.69 -21.89 22.42
C GLU A 163 -19.58 -23.37 22.80
N ILE A 164 -19.10 -24.21 21.88
CA ILE A 164 -18.85 -25.64 22.14
C ILE A 164 -17.84 -25.83 23.27
N VAL A 165 -16.74 -25.08 23.26
CA VAL A 165 -15.72 -25.14 24.32
C VAL A 165 -16.30 -24.71 25.68
N HIS A 166 -17.22 -23.75 25.71
CA HIS A 166 -17.88 -23.33 26.95
C HIS A 166 -18.78 -24.42 27.55
N LEU A 167 -19.31 -25.35 26.75
CA LEU A 167 -20.10 -26.50 27.22
C LEU A 167 -19.25 -27.57 27.94
N LEU A 168 -17.92 -27.49 27.87
CA LEU A 168 -17.00 -28.43 28.55
C LEU A 168 -16.69 -28.03 30.00
N ARG A 169 -17.21 -26.89 30.48
CA ARG A 169 -17.03 -26.41 31.87
C ARG A 169 -18.22 -26.79 32.73
#